data_AF-M4GQ61-F1
#
_entry.id   AF-M4GQ61-F1
#
_cell.length_a   1.000
_cell.length_b   1.000
_cell.length_c   1.000
_cell.angle_alpha   90.00
_cell.angle_beta   90.00
_cell.angle_gamma   90.00
#
_symmetry.space_group_name_H-M   'P 1'
#
loop_
_entity.id
_entity.type
_entity.pdbx_description
1 polymer ?
#
loop_
_entity_poly.entity_id
_entity_poly.type
_entity_poly.pdbx_seq_one_letter_code
_entity_poly.pdbx_strand_id
1 'polypeptide(L)'
;TTTSIGLTEGLNKIGVKTTVVIREPSLGPVFGIKGGAAGGGYAQVLPMEDINLHFTGDLSAIERAHNLLSALIDNHLESKNNSLNLDPRKIIWKRVIDMNERALRDIIIGLGGPKQGIPRQTGFDITAASEVMAALCLAKDIEDLKEKFGNILVGFTYDDQPVYARDFHAQGAMAALMKYAIMPNLVQTIEGNPAII
;
A
#
# COMPACT_ATOMS: atom_id res chain seq x y z
N THR A 1 -3.46 -20.57 -3.49
CA THR A 1 -2.40 -20.24 -4.46
C THR A 1 -1.94 -21.45 -5.24
N THR A 2 -1.46 -22.53 -4.60
CA THR A 2 -0.94 -23.73 -5.27
C THR A 2 -1.87 -24.29 -6.35
N THR A 3 -3.18 -24.42 -6.06
CA THR A 3 -4.15 -24.90 -7.05
C THR A 3 -4.30 -23.97 -8.25
N SER A 4 -4.25 -22.65 -8.06
CA SER A 4 -4.34 -21.68 -9.17
C SER A 4 -3.13 -21.78 -10.12
N ILE A 5 -1.94 -21.97 -9.54
CA ILE A 5 -0.70 -22.17 -10.30
C ILE A 5 -0.75 -23.51 -11.02
N GLY A 6 -1.04 -24.60 -10.30
CA GLY A 6 -1.10 -25.95 -10.88
C GLY A 6 -2.21 -26.12 -11.94
N LEU A 7 -3.34 -25.41 -11.79
CA LEU A 7 -4.38 -25.37 -12.82
C LEU A 7 -3.87 -24.67 -14.08
N THR A 8 -3.14 -23.56 -13.94
CA THR A 8 -2.54 -22.85 -15.09
C THR A 8 -1.52 -23.73 -15.80
N GLU A 9 -0.68 -24.44 -15.05
CA GLU A 9 0.28 -25.41 -15.60
C GLU A 9 -0.44 -26.55 -16.33
N GLY A 10 -1.47 -27.13 -15.73
CA GLY A 10 -2.29 -28.18 -16.36
C GLY A 10 -2.99 -27.72 -17.64
N LEU A 11 -3.56 -26.51 -17.64
CA LEU A 11 -4.22 -25.93 -18.82
C LEU A 11 -3.24 -25.69 -19.96
N ASN A 12 -2.04 -25.17 -19.68
CA ASN A 12 -1.02 -24.99 -20.71
C ASN A 12 -0.52 -26.33 -21.26
N LYS A 13 -0.39 -27.37 -20.43
CA LYS A 13 -0.03 -28.73 -20.88
C LYS A 13 -1.02 -29.34 -21.88
N ILE A 14 -2.30 -29.02 -21.77
CA ILE A 14 -3.34 -29.47 -22.72
C ILE A 14 -3.53 -28.50 -23.91
N GLY A 15 -2.64 -27.51 -24.07
CA GLY A 15 -2.64 -26.58 -25.20
C GLY A 15 -3.53 -25.34 -25.02
N VAL A 16 -4.10 -25.11 -23.83
CA VAL A 16 -4.91 -23.92 -23.54
C VAL A 16 -4.01 -22.82 -22.98
N LYS A 17 -3.74 -21.78 -23.79
CA LYS A 17 -2.90 -20.63 -23.41
C LYS A 17 -3.49 -19.91 -22.19
N THR A 18 -2.81 -20.04 -21.04
CA THR A 18 -3.30 -19.54 -19.75
C THR A 18 -2.19 -18.83 -18.98
N THR A 19 -2.54 -17.79 -18.24
CA THR A 19 -1.65 -17.10 -17.29
C THR A 19 -2.29 -17.12 -15.91
N VAL A 20 -1.46 -17.24 -14.86
CA VAL A 20 -1.93 -17.11 -13.47
C VAL A 20 -1.73 -15.67 -13.00
N VAL A 21 -2.70 -15.13 -12.25
CA VAL A 21 -2.57 -13.84 -11.57
C VAL A 21 -2.71 -14.09 -10.07
N ILE A 22 -1.71 -13.69 -9.29
CA ILE A 22 -1.70 -13.80 -7.83
C ILE A 22 -1.33 -12.44 -7.21
N ARG A 23 -1.40 -12.33 -5.88
CA ARG A 23 -1.05 -11.09 -5.17
C ARG A 23 0.40 -11.16 -4.70
N GLU A 24 1.08 -10.01 -4.73
CA GLU A 24 2.34 -9.82 -4.00
C GLU A 24 2.13 -10.06 -2.49
N PRO A 25 3.00 -10.83 -1.83
CA PRO A 25 2.97 -10.95 -0.38
C PRO A 25 3.59 -9.76 0.33
N SER A 26 3.01 -9.37 1.47
CA SER A 26 3.69 -8.49 2.42
C SER A 26 4.99 -9.10 2.94
N LEU A 27 6.00 -8.24 3.08
CA LEU A 27 7.33 -8.52 3.62
C LEU A 27 7.29 -8.89 5.11
N GLY A 28 6.57 -8.11 5.93
CA GLY A 28 6.54 -8.30 7.39
C GLY A 28 6.21 -9.73 7.84
N PRO A 29 5.15 -10.38 7.31
CA PRO A 29 4.80 -11.77 7.61
C PRO A 29 5.87 -12.81 7.27
N VAL A 30 6.74 -12.54 6.28
CA VAL A 30 7.81 -13.46 5.85
C VAL A 30 8.83 -13.66 6.97
N PHE A 31 9.14 -12.62 7.73
CA PHE A 31 10.02 -12.69 8.90
C PHE A 31 9.33 -13.20 10.19
N GLY A 32 8.06 -13.58 10.09
CA GLY A 32 7.28 -14.15 11.19
C GLY A 32 7.13 -15.67 11.07
N ILE A 33 5.91 -16.12 10.84
CA ILE A 33 5.52 -17.54 10.82
C ILE A 33 5.16 -18.01 9.39
N LYS A 34 4.86 -17.08 8.46
CA LYS A 34 4.36 -17.43 7.12
C LYS A 34 5.52 -17.60 6.14
N GLY A 35 5.76 -18.84 5.70
CA GLY A 35 6.56 -19.14 4.52
C GLY A 35 5.70 -19.28 3.26
N GLY A 36 6.14 -18.65 2.16
CA GLY A 36 5.75 -18.96 0.77
C GLY A 36 4.32 -18.58 0.37
N ALA A 37 4.10 -17.34 -0.09
CA ALA A 37 2.80 -16.95 -0.65
C ALA A 37 2.61 -17.33 -2.13
N ALA A 38 3.70 -17.63 -2.84
CA ALA A 38 3.78 -17.90 -4.28
C ALA A 38 3.63 -19.39 -4.65
N GLY A 39 2.84 -20.16 -3.88
CA GLY A 39 2.58 -21.58 -4.13
C GLY A 39 3.42 -22.53 -3.29
N GLY A 40 3.49 -23.80 -3.68
CA GLY A 40 4.25 -24.83 -2.95
C GLY A 40 4.41 -26.14 -3.71
N GLY A 41 5.41 -26.94 -3.36
CA GLY A 41 5.75 -28.18 -4.07
C GLY A 41 6.17 -27.90 -5.51
N TYR A 42 5.60 -28.63 -6.48
CA TYR A 42 5.86 -28.44 -7.92
C TYR A 42 4.95 -27.39 -8.59
N ALA A 43 4.12 -26.67 -7.83
CA ALA A 43 3.27 -25.61 -8.36
C ALA A 43 3.61 -24.29 -7.64
N GLN A 44 4.63 -23.61 -8.16
CA GLN A 44 5.22 -22.40 -7.59
C GLN A 44 5.47 -21.33 -8.67
N VAL A 45 5.50 -20.07 -8.26
CA VAL A 45 5.99 -18.94 -9.06
C VAL A 45 7.39 -18.53 -8.58
N LEU A 46 8.28 -18.23 -9.53
CA LEU A 46 9.70 -17.96 -9.32
C LEU A 46 10.11 -16.63 -9.97
N PRO A 47 11.15 -15.95 -9.45
CA PRO A 47 11.99 -16.31 -8.30
C PRO A 47 11.34 -16.02 -6.94
N MET A 48 11.25 -17.05 -6.08
CA MET A 48 10.50 -16.96 -4.81
C MET A 48 11.15 -16.03 -3.78
N GLU A 49 12.48 -15.90 -3.79
CA GLU A 49 13.19 -14.99 -2.87
C GLU A 49 12.84 -13.54 -3.17
N ASP A 50 12.92 -13.11 -4.43
CA ASP A 50 12.56 -11.76 -4.83
C ASP A 50 11.09 -11.46 -4.52
N ILE A 51 10.17 -12.38 -4.85
CA ILE A 51 8.72 -12.22 -4.63
C ILE A 51 8.37 -12.07 -3.16
N ASN A 52 9.07 -12.74 -2.25
CA ASN A 52 8.79 -12.65 -0.81
C ASN A 52 9.54 -11.49 -0.12
N LEU A 53 10.48 -10.84 -0.81
CA LEU A 53 11.28 -9.74 -0.24
C LEU A 53 10.85 -8.40 -0.83
N HIS A 54 11.74 -7.74 -1.57
CA HIS A 54 11.49 -6.40 -2.11
C HIS A 54 10.77 -6.42 -3.45
N PHE A 55 10.80 -7.57 -4.13
CA PHE A 55 10.35 -7.76 -5.49
C PHE A 55 10.72 -6.58 -6.41
N THR A 56 9.73 -5.93 -7.01
CA THR A 56 9.88 -4.76 -7.88
C THR A 56 9.77 -3.43 -7.14
N GLY A 57 9.52 -3.46 -5.83
CA GLY A 57 9.42 -2.27 -4.98
C GLY A 57 8.01 -1.68 -4.87
N ASP A 58 6.97 -2.39 -5.29
CA ASP A 58 5.60 -1.89 -5.33
C ASP A 58 5.05 -1.58 -3.93
N LEU A 59 5.21 -2.50 -2.97
CA LEU A 59 4.88 -2.24 -1.58
C LEU A 59 5.65 -1.05 -0.99
N SER A 60 6.92 -0.86 -1.38
CA SER A 60 7.70 0.31 -0.95
C SER A 60 7.16 1.62 -1.55
N ALA A 61 6.66 1.60 -2.79
CA ALA A 61 6.01 2.75 -3.41
C ALA A 61 4.69 3.10 -2.71
N ILE A 62 3.87 2.09 -2.39
CA ILE A 62 2.63 2.24 -1.62
C ILE A 62 2.89 2.83 -0.25
N GLU A 63 3.89 2.31 0.48
CA GLU A 63 4.29 2.81 1.80
C GLU A 63 4.70 4.28 1.73
N ARG A 64 5.51 4.66 0.74
CA ARG A 64 5.94 6.05 0.52
C ARG A 64 4.77 6.97 0.17
N ALA A 65 3.86 6.54 -0.70
CA ALA A 65 2.70 7.33 -1.09
C ALA A 65 1.74 7.54 0.09
N HIS A 66 1.50 6.49 0.89
CA HIS A 66 0.68 6.58 2.09
C HIS A 66 1.29 7.53 3.13
N ASN A 67 2.57 7.33 3.45
CA ASN A 67 3.25 8.13 4.48
C ASN A 67 3.55 9.57 4.03
N LEU A 68 3.61 9.83 2.71
CA LEU A 68 3.62 11.19 2.17
C LEU A 68 2.34 11.95 2.58
N LEU A 69 1.16 11.33 2.41
CA LEU A 69 -0.10 11.94 2.86
C LEU A 69 -0.09 12.16 4.37
N SER A 70 0.34 11.17 5.16
CA SER A 70 0.47 11.33 6.62
C SER A 70 1.39 12.50 7.00
N ALA A 71 2.51 12.69 6.29
CA ALA A 71 3.43 13.81 6.52
C ALA A 71 2.82 15.16 6.10
N LEU A 72 2.11 15.23 4.98
CA LEU A 72 1.42 16.45 4.52
C LEU A 72 0.34 16.89 5.51
N ILE A 73 -0.40 15.93 6.10
CA ILE A 73 -1.41 16.20 7.13
C ILE A 73 -0.77 16.89 8.34
N ASP A 74 0.30 16.31 8.89
CA ASP A 74 0.94 16.86 10.09
C ASP A 74 1.68 18.18 9.81
N ASN A 75 2.28 18.34 8.62
CA ASN A 75 2.85 19.62 8.19
C ASN A 75 1.76 20.70 8.06
N HIS A 76 0.57 20.34 7.59
CA HIS A 76 -0.55 21.26 7.48
C HIS A 76 -1.09 21.67 8.84
N LEU A 77 -1.17 20.74 9.81
CA LEU A 77 -1.55 21.06 11.19
C LEU A 77 -0.60 22.05 11.86
N GLU A 78 0.70 21.92 11.62
CA GLU A 78 1.74 22.81 12.15
C GLU A 78 1.77 24.17 11.42
N SER A 79 1.24 24.24 10.20
CA SER A 79 1.22 25.47 9.41
C SER A 79 0.43 26.57 10.11
N LYS A 80 1.01 27.77 10.16
CA LYS A 80 0.37 28.97 10.76
C LYS A 80 -0.99 29.30 10.15
N ASN A 81 -1.24 28.87 8.92
CA ASN A 81 -2.44 29.18 8.19
C ASN A 81 -3.52 28.10 8.26
N ASN A 82 -3.31 26.98 8.99
CA ASN A 82 -4.15 25.76 9.09
C ASN A 82 -5.56 25.92 8.48
N SER A 83 -5.62 25.98 7.15
CA SER A 83 -6.78 26.57 6.46
C SER A 83 -7.93 25.59 6.32
N LEU A 84 -7.65 24.31 6.54
CA LEU A 84 -8.62 23.22 6.47
C LEU A 84 -9.39 23.04 7.77
N ASN A 85 -9.06 23.75 8.85
CA ASN A 85 -9.71 23.63 10.17
C ASN A 85 -9.79 22.17 10.66
N LEU A 86 -8.78 21.35 10.32
CA LEU A 86 -8.74 19.91 10.62
C LEU A 86 -8.60 19.70 12.13
N ASP A 87 -9.44 18.84 12.71
CA ASP A 87 -9.34 18.46 14.12
C ASP A 87 -8.34 17.29 14.27
N PRO A 88 -7.19 17.47 14.97
CA PRO A 88 -6.18 16.42 15.14
C PRO A 88 -6.71 15.13 15.78
N ARG A 89 -7.83 15.22 16.51
CA ARG A 89 -8.48 14.10 17.20
C ARG A 89 -9.42 13.30 16.30
N LYS A 90 -9.84 13.89 15.17
CA LYS A 90 -10.77 13.30 14.19
C LYS A 90 -10.05 12.87 12.90
N ILE A 91 -8.72 12.77 12.94
CA ILE A 91 -7.94 12.19 11.83
C ILE A 91 -8.06 10.68 11.91
N ILE A 92 -8.62 10.08 10.85
CA ILE A 92 -8.75 8.63 10.71
C ILE A 92 -7.55 8.04 9.95
N TRP A 93 -6.86 8.87 9.17
CA TRP A 93 -5.68 8.46 8.42
C TRP A 93 -4.49 8.17 9.35
N LYS A 94 -4.03 6.92 9.30
CA LYS A 94 -2.89 6.41 10.05
C LYS A 94 -1.59 6.54 9.24
N ARG A 95 -0.57 5.81 9.65
CA ARG A 95 0.65 5.55 8.88
C ARG A 95 0.70 4.08 8.52
N VAL A 96 1.63 3.70 7.65
CA VAL A 96 1.89 2.30 7.36
C VAL A 96 3.37 1.97 7.35
N ILE A 97 3.67 0.72 7.68
CA ILE A 97 4.96 0.09 7.49
C ILE A 97 4.74 -1.38 7.15
N ASP A 98 5.48 -1.94 6.21
CA ASP A 98 5.32 -3.35 5.85
C ASP A 98 6.09 -4.29 6.79
N MET A 99 5.92 -4.09 8.10
CA MET A 99 6.59 -4.84 9.17
C MET A 99 5.59 -5.30 10.23
N ASN A 100 5.87 -6.46 10.83
CA ASN A 100 5.09 -6.98 11.95
C ASN A 100 5.46 -6.29 13.26
N GLU A 101 5.11 -5.02 13.40
CA GLU A 101 5.40 -4.23 14.61
C GLU A 101 4.12 -3.95 15.40
N ARG A 102 3.93 -4.65 16.52
CA ARG A 102 2.73 -4.50 17.35
C ARG A 102 2.75 -3.23 18.19
N ALA A 103 3.94 -2.71 18.52
CA ALA A 103 4.09 -1.55 19.40
C ALA A 103 3.64 -0.24 18.75
N LEU A 104 3.54 -0.22 17.42
CA LEU A 104 3.13 0.97 16.66
C LEU A 104 1.62 1.09 16.45
N ARG A 105 0.80 0.16 16.97
CA ARG A 105 -0.67 0.16 16.78
C ARG A 105 -1.37 1.38 17.38
N ASP A 106 -0.86 1.86 18.50
CA ASP A 106 -1.40 3.02 19.23
C ASP A 106 -0.22 3.83 19.78
N ILE A 107 -0.03 5.02 19.24
CA ILE A 107 1.10 5.90 19.56
C ILE A 107 0.64 7.35 19.67
N ILE A 108 1.44 8.15 20.36
CA ILE A 108 1.34 9.61 20.34
C ILE A 108 2.54 10.16 19.55
N ILE A 109 2.27 11.01 18.57
CA ILE A 109 3.28 11.71 17.77
C ILE A 109 3.29 13.20 18.10
N GLY A 110 4.20 13.97 17.48
CA GLY A 110 4.23 15.43 17.62
C GLY A 110 4.70 15.93 18.99
N LEU A 111 5.42 15.09 19.74
CA LEU A 111 5.99 15.46 21.03
C LEU A 111 7.36 16.15 20.85
N GLY A 112 7.80 16.90 21.86
CA GLY A 112 9.11 17.56 21.86
C GLY A 112 9.08 19.08 21.67
N GLY A 113 7.91 19.69 21.78
CA GLY A 113 7.73 21.15 21.82
C GLY A 113 7.31 21.78 20.49
N PRO A 114 7.17 23.12 20.44
CA PRO A 114 6.47 23.84 19.35
C PRO A 114 7.14 23.81 17.96
N LYS A 115 8.23 23.05 17.77
CA LYS A 115 8.87 22.85 16.46
C LYS A 115 8.75 21.40 15.97
N GLN A 116 8.15 20.53 16.77
CA GLN A 116 8.07 19.08 16.51
C GLN A 116 6.67 18.64 16.09
N GLY A 117 5.74 19.58 15.91
CA GLY A 117 4.36 19.32 15.50
C GLY A 117 3.33 19.45 16.63
N ILE A 118 2.09 19.11 16.28
CA ILE A 118 0.94 19.09 17.19
C ILE A 118 0.78 17.67 17.78
N PRO A 119 0.78 17.50 19.12
CA PRO A 119 0.54 16.21 19.74
C PRO A 119 -0.82 15.62 19.36
N ARG A 120 -0.82 14.39 18.84
CA ARG A 120 -2.06 13.63 18.56
C ARG A 120 -1.84 12.12 18.64
N GLN A 121 -2.92 11.40 18.92
CA GLN A 121 -2.96 9.94 18.88
C GLN A 121 -3.08 9.45 17.43
N THR A 122 -2.37 8.37 17.10
CA THR A 122 -2.42 7.71 15.79
C THR A 122 -1.90 6.28 15.93
N GLY A 123 -1.61 5.62 14.80
CA GLY A 123 -1.02 4.29 14.76
C GLY A 123 -0.44 3.97 13.40
N PHE A 124 0.16 2.79 13.30
CA PHE A 124 0.59 2.17 12.06
C PHE A 124 -0.24 0.93 11.77
N ASP A 125 -0.66 0.80 10.51
CA ASP A 125 -1.18 -0.45 9.97
C ASP A 125 -0.11 -1.08 9.05
N ILE A 126 -0.28 -2.36 8.69
CA ILE A 126 0.60 -2.98 7.68
C ILE A 126 0.31 -2.40 6.30
N THR A 127 1.33 -2.21 5.45
CA THR A 127 1.18 -1.55 4.14
C THR A 127 0.11 -2.16 3.24
N ALA A 128 -0.08 -3.49 3.26
CA ALA A 128 -1.15 -4.15 2.51
C ALA A 128 -2.58 -3.79 2.96
N ALA A 129 -2.75 -3.22 4.15
CA ALA A 129 -4.04 -2.73 4.66
C ALA A 129 -4.35 -1.28 4.24
N SER A 130 -3.41 -0.60 3.59
CA SER A 130 -3.55 0.78 3.14
C SER A 130 -4.68 0.96 2.11
N GLU A 131 -5.45 2.04 2.21
CA GLU A 131 -6.37 2.42 1.13
C GLU A 131 -5.64 2.75 -0.18
N VAL A 132 -4.35 3.14 -0.13
CA VAL A 132 -3.49 3.30 -1.31
C VAL A 132 -3.32 1.97 -2.05
N MET A 133 -3.17 0.85 -1.32
CA MET A 133 -3.11 -0.49 -1.90
C MET A 133 -4.45 -0.84 -2.57
N ALA A 134 -5.57 -0.60 -1.89
CA ALA A 134 -6.90 -0.84 -2.46
C ALA A 134 -7.14 -0.01 -3.73
N ALA A 135 -6.76 1.27 -3.72
CA ALA A 135 -6.86 2.15 -4.87
C ALA A 135 -6.00 1.68 -6.05
N LEU A 136 -4.77 1.21 -5.79
CA LEU A 136 -3.90 0.62 -6.82
C LEU A 136 -4.56 -0.60 -7.47
N CYS A 137 -5.07 -1.54 -6.68
CA CYS A 137 -5.69 -2.77 -7.20
C CYS A 137 -7.01 -2.53 -7.96
N LEU A 138 -7.65 -1.37 -7.76
CA LEU A 138 -8.93 -1.01 -8.40
C LEU A 138 -8.79 0.04 -9.50
N ALA A 139 -7.59 0.59 -9.70
CA ALA A 139 -7.35 1.61 -10.72
C ALA A 139 -7.23 0.98 -12.11
N LYS A 140 -7.76 1.68 -13.11
CA LYS A 140 -7.64 1.30 -14.53
C LYS A 140 -6.38 1.84 -15.18
N ASP A 141 -5.97 3.02 -14.75
CA ASP A 141 -4.82 3.77 -15.25
C ASP A 141 -4.34 4.79 -14.21
N ILE A 142 -3.29 5.54 -14.53
CA ILE A 142 -2.66 6.48 -13.60
C ILE A 142 -3.54 7.70 -13.27
N GLU A 143 -4.43 8.11 -14.17
CA GLU A 143 -5.33 9.23 -13.91
C GLU A 143 -6.49 8.79 -13.01
N ASP A 144 -7.05 7.59 -13.23
CA ASP A 144 -8.02 6.98 -12.31
C ASP A 144 -7.39 6.77 -10.92
N LEU A 145 -6.14 6.28 -10.85
CA LEU A 145 -5.43 6.13 -9.57
C LEU A 145 -5.29 7.47 -8.83
N LYS A 146 -4.93 8.53 -9.56
CA LYS A 146 -4.80 9.88 -9.02
C LYS A 146 -6.14 10.45 -8.55
N GLU A 147 -7.23 10.19 -9.27
CA GLU A 147 -8.57 10.56 -8.82
C GLU A 147 -8.94 9.82 -7.52
N LYS A 148 -8.73 8.51 -7.46
CA LYS A 148 -8.96 7.71 -6.24
C LYS A 148 -8.16 8.23 -5.06
N PHE A 149 -6.88 8.55 -5.26
CA PHE A 149 -6.06 9.17 -4.22
C PHE A 149 -6.64 10.48 -3.74
N GLY A 150 -7.14 11.34 -4.62
CA GLY A 150 -7.79 12.59 -4.23
C GLY A 150 -9.08 12.38 -3.41
N ASN A 151 -9.74 11.25 -3.57
CA ASN A 151 -10.99 10.89 -2.90
C ASN A 151 -10.81 10.17 -1.56
N ILE A 152 -9.56 9.89 -1.14
CA ILE A 152 -9.25 9.32 0.18
C ILE A 152 -9.72 10.28 1.28
N LEU A 153 -10.54 9.78 2.21
CA LEU A 153 -10.98 10.53 3.38
C LEU A 153 -9.88 10.50 4.45
N VAL A 154 -9.45 11.69 4.88
CA VAL A 154 -8.38 11.86 5.87
C VAL A 154 -8.94 11.94 7.29
N GLY A 155 -10.06 12.63 7.46
CA GLY A 155 -10.65 12.92 8.75
C GLY A 155 -11.68 14.04 8.65
N PHE A 156 -11.89 14.74 9.76
CA PHE A 156 -12.94 15.75 9.87
C PHE A 156 -12.43 17.05 10.48
N THR A 157 -13.07 18.16 10.10
CA THR A 157 -12.84 19.47 10.72
C THR A 157 -13.45 19.53 12.12
N TYR A 158 -13.18 20.62 12.84
CA TYR A 158 -13.87 20.91 14.11
C TYR A 158 -15.39 20.98 13.94
N ASP A 159 -15.88 21.40 12.77
CA ASP A 159 -17.30 21.51 12.39
C ASP A 159 -17.85 20.25 11.68
N ASP A 160 -17.19 19.10 11.85
CA ASP A 160 -17.59 17.80 11.30
C ASP A 160 -17.69 17.73 9.76
N GLN A 161 -16.99 18.62 9.05
CA GLN A 161 -16.88 18.53 7.60
C GLN A 161 -15.77 17.54 7.19
N PRO A 162 -16.02 16.67 6.20
CA PRO A 162 -15.01 15.71 5.75
C PRO A 162 -13.86 16.43 5.02
N VAL A 163 -12.63 16.02 5.32
CA VAL A 163 -11.41 16.49 4.67
C VAL A 163 -10.78 15.33 3.92
N TYR A 164 -10.42 15.57 2.66
CA TYR A 164 -9.91 14.58 1.72
C TYR A 164 -8.45 14.86 1.35
N ALA A 165 -7.75 13.86 0.82
CA ALA A 165 -6.36 14.02 0.39
C ALA A 165 -6.17 15.11 -0.68
N ARG A 166 -7.17 15.35 -1.54
CA ARG A 166 -7.16 16.44 -2.52
C ARG A 166 -7.12 17.83 -1.91
N ASP A 167 -7.61 17.99 -0.69
CA ASP A 167 -7.62 19.27 0.02
C ASP A 167 -6.20 19.65 0.50
N PHE A 168 -5.29 18.67 0.57
CA PHE A 168 -3.85 18.85 0.79
C PHE A 168 -3.04 18.91 -0.51
N HIS A 169 -3.70 18.83 -1.68
CA HIS A 169 -3.06 18.69 -2.99
C HIS A 169 -2.09 17.48 -3.09
N ALA A 170 -2.35 16.42 -2.34
CA ALA A 170 -1.43 15.27 -2.23
C ALA A 170 -1.47 14.31 -3.43
N GLN A 171 -2.62 14.22 -4.11
CA GLN A 171 -2.93 13.17 -5.09
C GLN A 171 -1.96 13.10 -6.26
N GLY A 172 -1.47 14.25 -6.73
CA GLY A 172 -0.50 14.30 -7.84
C GLY A 172 0.86 13.73 -7.43
N ALA A 173 1.34 14.09 -6.23
CA ALA A 173 2.60 13.59 -5.71
C ALA A 173 2.53 12.11 -5.33
N MET A 174 1.40 11.67 -4.77
CA MET A 174 1.13 10.25 -4.51
C MET A 174 1.12 9.44 -5.81
N ALA A 175 0.43 9.91 -6.86
CA ALA A 175 0.41 9.24 -8.17
C ALA A 175 1.81 9.19 -8.81
N ALA A 176 2.62 10.24 -8.66
CA ALA A 176 4.00 10.25 -9.17
C ALA A 176 4.87 9.16 -8.53
N LEU A 177 4.68 8.86 -7.24
CA LEU A 177 5.37 7.76 -6.56
C LEU A 177 4.94 6.37 -7.08
N MET A 178 3.74 6.27 -7.66
CA MET A 178 3.17 5.03 -8.21
C MET A 178 3.47 4.82 -9.70
N LYS A 179 4.26 5.70 -10.33
CA LYS A 179 4.53 5.69 -11.78
C LYS A 179 4.90 4.31 -12.33
N TYR A 180 5.73 3.57 -11.60
CA TYR A 180 6.15 2.21 -11.99
C TYR A 180 5.34 1.12 -11.30
N ALA A 181 4.91 1.33 -10.05
CA ALA A 181 4.15 0.35 -9.28
C ALA A 181 2.74 0.05 -9.82
N ILE A 182 2.22 0.89 -10.73
CA ILE A 182 0.98 0.59 -11.46
C ILE A 182 1.17 -0.42 -12.60
N MET A 183 2.41 -0.69 -13.01
CA MET A 183 2.71 -1.66 -14.07
C MET A 183 2.71 -3.08 -13.49
N PRO A 184 1.98 -4.05 -14.08
CA PRO A 184 1.97 -5.43 -13.59
C PRO A 184 3.34 -6.09 -13.72
N ASN A 185 3.68 -6.96 -12.78
CA ASN A 185 4.97 -7.65 -12.77
C ASN A 185 4.86 -9.01 -13.45
N LEU A 186 5.65 -9.23 -14.49
CA LEU A 186 5.70 -10.52 -15.19
C LEU A 186 6.82 -11.40 -14.61
N VAL A 187 6.43 -12.59 -14.18
CA VAL A 187 7.30 -13.67 -13.70
C VAL A 187 6.84 -15.00 -14.31
N GLN A 188 7.31 -16.14 -13.80
CA GLN A 188 6.98 -17.45 -14.38
C GLN A 188 6.72 -18.52 -13.33
N THR A 189 5.93 -19.53 -13.70
CA THR A 189 5.81 -20.76 -12.92
C THR A 189 7.06 -21.62 -13.06
N ILE A 190 7.22 -22.66 -12.24
CA ILE A 190 8.37 -23.58 -12.33
C ILE A 190 8.44 -24.31 -13.69
N GLU A 191 7.30 -24.49 -14.36
CA GLU A 191 7.23 -25.05 -15.71
C GLU A 191 7.43 -24.01 -16.83
N GLY A 192 7.76 -22.76 -16.48
CA GLY A 192 8.02 -21.69 -17.43
C GLY A 192 6.78 -21.03 -18.02
N ASN A 193 5.59 -21.22 -17.43
CA ASN A 193 4.37 -20.54 -17.86
C ASN A 193 4.33 -19.10 -17.32
N PRO A 194 3.76 -18.12 -18.05
CA PRO A 194 3.68 -16.73 -17.60
C PRO A 194 2.79 -16.57 -16.37
N ALA A 195 3.26 -15.78 -15.41
CA ALA A 195 2.55 -15.42 -14.18
C ALA A 195 2.63 -13.92 -13.92
N ILE A 196 1.53 -13.31 -13.48
CA ILE A 196 1.46 -11.91 -13.08
C ILE A 196 1.29 -11.86 -11.57
N ILE A 197 2.10 -11.02 -10.91
CA ILE A 197 2.03 -10.72 -9.48
C ILE A 197 1.75 -9.23 -9.28
#